data_AF-A0A6B3HW36-F1
#
_entry.id   AF-A0A6B3HW36-F1
#
_cell.length_a   1.000
_cell.length_b   1.000
_cell.length_c   1.000
_cell.angle_alpha   90.00
_cell.angle_beta   90.00
_cell.angle_gamma   90.00
#
_symmetry.space_group_name_H-M   'P 1'
#
loop_
_entity.id
_entity.type
_entity.pdbx_description
1 polymer ?
#
loop_
_entity_poly.entity_id
_entity_poly.type
_entity_poly.pdbx_seq_one_letter_code
_entity_poly.pdbx_strand_id
1 'polypeptide(L)'
;TGLADGEKDVEIWLPHDETTELVALRSDAPLLTPRPSGRPVWLHHGSSISHGSNAATPTGTWPALAAAHGGADLINLGFSGSALLDPFTARAMRDTPADLISVKIG
;
A
#
# COMPACT_ATOMS: atom_id res chain seq x y z
N THR A 1 -18.08 5.32 -17.86
CA THR A 1 -17.37 6.24 -18.78
C THR A 1 -16.69 7.30 -17.94
N GLY A 2 -15.47 7.74 -18.28
CA GLY A 2 -14.81 8.78 -17.46
C GLY A 2 -13.28 8.77 -17.47
N LEU A 3 -12.64 7.71 -17.97
CA LEU A 3 -11.20 7.73 -18.28
C LEU A 3 -11.01 8.07 -19.76
N ALA A 4 -9.95 8.79 -20.10
CA ALA A 4 -9.60 9.08 -21.48
C ALA A 4 -9.29 7.80 -22.26
N ASP A 5 -9.45 7.80 -23.58
CA ASP A 5 -9.09 6.66 -24.42
C ASP A 5 -7.56 6.44 -24.46
N GLY A 6 -7.14 5.25 -24.92
CA GLY A 6 -5.73 4.86 -25.07
C GLY A 6 -5.18 4.00 -23.94
N GLU A 7 -3.96 3.47 -24.12
CA GLU A 7 -3.24 2.70 -23.09
C GLU A 7 -2.98 3.57 -21.85
N LYS A 8 -3.22 3.02 -20.67
CA LYS A 8 -2.94 3.69 -19.38
C LYS A 8 -2.75 2.66 -18.29
N ASP A 9 -1.95 3.02 -17.30
CA ASP A 9 -1.90 2.29 -16.04
C ASP A 9 -3.04 2.76 -15.13
N VAL A 10 -3.74 1.81 -14.52
CA VAL A 10 -4.84 2.06 -13.58
C VAL A 10 -4.45 1.45 -12.24
N GLU A 11 -4.33 2.29 -11.22
CA GLU A 11 -4.09 1.86 -9.85
C GLU A 11 -5.39 1.98 -9.04
N ILE A 12 -5.78 0.89 -8.38
CA ILE A 12 -6.96 0.84 -7.52
C ILE A 12 -6.50 0.81 -6.07
N TRP A 13 -6.67 1.92 -5.38
CA TRP A 13 -6.40 2.02 -3.95
C TRP A 13 -7.61 1.52 -3.16
N LEU A 14 -7.44 0.38 -2.49
CA LEU A 14 -8.49 -0.22 -1.66
C LEU A 14 -8.62 0.52 -0.33
N PRO A 15 -9.81 0.49 0.31
CA PRO A 15 -9.99 0.96 1.67
C PRO A 15 -8.92 0.39 2.61
N HIS A 16 -8.27 1.27 3.39
CA HIS A 16 -7.20 0.86 4.30
C HIS A 16 -7.72 0.45 5.68
N ASP A 17 -8.95 0.83 6.02
CA ASP A 17 -9.56 0.69 7.35
C ASP A 17 -10.64 -0.39 7.43
N GLU A 18 -10.90 -1.11 6.34
CA GLU A 18 -11.82 -2.25 6.28
C GLU A 18 -11.27 -3.40 5.45
N THR A 19 -11.81 -4.60 5.67
CA THR A 19 -11.50 -5.76 4.84
C THR A 19 -12.18 -5.62 3.49
N THR A 20 -11.39 -5.67 2.40
CA THR A 20 -11.91 -5.64 1.03
C THR A 20 -11.64 -6.95 0.30
N GLU A 21 -12.64 -7.44 -0.43
CA GLU A 21 -12.52 -8.61 -1.31
C GLU A 21 -12.71 -8.19 -2.78
N LEU A 22 -11.73 -8.49 -3.63
CA LEU A 22 -11.85 -8.27 -5.07
C LEU A 22 -12.46 -9.51 -5.75
N VAL A 23 -13.74 -9.45 -6.09
CA VAL A 23 -14.47 -10.58 -6.70
C VAL A 23 -14.26 -10.66 -8.21
N ALA A 24 -14.29 -9.53 -8.91
CA ALA A 24 -14.11 -9.48 -10.36
C ALA A 24 -13.63 -8.11 -10.81
N LEU A 25 -12.77 -8.10 -11.84
CA LEU A 25 -12.42 -6.91 -12.62
C LEU A 25 -12.99 -7.06 -14.02
N ARG A 26 -13.65 -6.02 -14.54
CA ARG A 26 -14.24 -5.99 -15.88
C ARG A 26 -13.74 -4.76 -16.62
N SER A 27 -13.41 -4.92 -17.90
CA SER A 27 -13.01 -3.83 -18.78
C SER A 27 -13.69 -3.98 -20.13
N ASP A 28 -13.94 -2.85 -20.79
CA ASP A 28 -14.40 -2.74 -22.17
C ASP A 28 -13.23 -2.70 -23.18
N ALA A 29 -11.99 -2.75 -22.69
CA ALA A 29 -10.77 -2.80 -23.48
C ALA A 29 -9.85 -3.97 -23.04
N PRO A 30 -8.87 -4.37 -23.87
CA PRO A 30 -7.88 -5.37 -23.48
C PRO A 30 -7.10 -4.96 -22.23
N LEU A 31 -6.98 -5.88 -21.28
CA LEU A 31 -6.11 -5.72 -20.11
C LEU A 31 -4.71 -6.23 -20.45
N LEU A 32 -3.70 -5.42 -20.14
CA LEU A 32 -2.30 -5.75 -20.29
C LEU A 32 -1.69 -6.04 -18.92
N THR A 33 -0.64 -6.88 -18.89
CA THR A 33 0.15 -7.06 -17.68
C THR A 33 0.85 -5.74 -17.34
N PRO A 34 0.76 -5.24 -16.09
CA PRO A 34 1.46 -4.03 -15.68
C PRO A 34 2.96 -4.20 -15.88
N ARG A 35 3.62 -3.14 -16.36
CA ARG A 35 5.08 -3.12 -16.42
C ARG A 35 5.61 -3.05 -14.97
N PRO A 36 6.72 -3.72 -14.64
CA PRO A 36 7.37 -3.53 -13.35
C PRO A 36 7.65 -2.04 -13.15
N SER A 37 7.30 -1.50 -11.99
CA SER A 37 7.52 -0.08 -11.66
C SER A 37 9.02 0.28 -11.69
N GLY A 38 9.88 -0.69 -11.33
CA GLY A 38 11.31 -0.48 -11.10
C GLY A 38 11.61 0.37 -9.86
N ARG A 39 10.60 0.70 -9.06
CA ARG A 39 10.71 1.53 -7.85
C ARG A 39 11.20 0.69 -6.68
N PRO A 40 11.98 1.26 -5.74
CA PRO A 40 12.35 0.56 -4.52
C PRO A 40 11.09 0.24 -3.70
N VAL A 41 11.05 -0.96 -3.12
CA VAL A 41 9.98 -1.40 -2.24
C VAL A 41 10.29 -0.91 -0.83
N TRP A 42 9.38 -0.11 -0.27
CA TRP A 42 9.45 0.37 1.10
C TRP A 42 8.41 -0.34 1.97
N LEU A 43 8.90 -1.17 2.89
CA LEU A 43 8.09 -1.74 3.96
C LEU A 43 8.07 -0.80 5.16
N HIS A 44 6.88 -0.44 5.61
CA HIS A 44 6.68 0.37 6.79
C HIS A 44 5.83 -0.35 7.83
N HIS A 45 6.35 -0.53 9.04
CA HIS A 45 5.56 -1.00 10.19
C HIS A 45 5.33 0.15 11.17
N GLY A 46 4.11 0.23 11.71
CA GLY A 46 3.79 1.19 12.75
C GLY A 46 2.38 1.05 13.31
N SER A 47 1.96 2.06 14.08
CA SER A 47 0.65 2.09 14.78
C SER A 47 -0.49 2.61 13.91
N SER A 48 -1.62 2.96 14.54
CA SER A 48 -2.80 3.59 13.92
C SER A 48 -2.48 4.80 13.05
N ILE A 49 -1.44 5.56 13.41
CA ILE A 49 -0.97 6.72 12.63
C ILE A 49 -0.42 6.27 11.27
N SER A 50 0.38 5.19 11.25
CA SER A 50 0.92 4.60 10.01
C SER A 50 -0.14 3.85 9.22
N HIS A 51 -1.03 3.14 9.92
CA HIS A 51 -2.21 2.51 9.33
C HIS A 51 -3.07 3.54 8.58
N GLY A 52 -3.15 4.76 9.12
CA GLY A 52 -3.95 5.84 8.55
C GLY A 52 -5.38 5.87 9.08
N SER A 53 -5.62 5.47 10.34
CA SER A 53 -6.97 5.29 10.90
C SER A 53 -7.89 6.52 10.82
N ASN A 54 -7.36 7.72 10.58
CA ASN A 54 -8.15 8.94 10.37
C ASN A 54 -7.85 9.62 9.02
N ALA A 55 -7.16 8.96 8.10
CA ALA A 55 -6.99 9.45 6.75
C ALA A 55 -8.35 9.41 6.03
N ALA A 56 -8.70 10.49 5.35
CA ALA A 56 -9.97 10.60 4.64
C ALA A 56 -10.05 9.70 3.40
N THR A 57 -8.89 9.31 2.84
CA THR A 57 -8.78 8.44 1.68
C THR A 57 -7.60 7.49 1.84
N PRO A 58 -7.60 6.33 1.15
CA PRO A 58 -6.47 5.40 1.17
C PRO A 58 -5.14 6.03 0.68
N THR A 59 -5.21 6.90 -0.32
CA THR A 59 -4.07 7.66 -0.85
C THR A 59 -3.64 8.82 0.06
N GLY A 60 -4.45 9.17 1.06
CA GLY A 60 -4.20 10.25 2.00
C GLY A 60 -3.49 9.81 3.29
N THR A 61 -3.19 8.52 3.45
CA THR A 61 -2.36 8.06 4.57
C THR A 61 -0.95 8.64 4.43
N TRP A 62 -0.31 9.02 5.54
CA TRP A 62 1.00 9.64 5.46
C TRP A 62 2.06 8.72 4.81
N PRO A 63 2.06 7.38 5.00
CA PRO A 63 3.01 6.52 4.29
C PRO A 63 2.72 6.50 2.78
N ALA A 64 1.46 6.51 2.35
CA ALA A 64 1.11 6.57 0.93
C ALA A 64 1.60 7.87 0.27
N LEU A 65 1.38 9.01 0.93
CA LEU A 65 1.89 10.31 0.49
C LEU A 65 3.43 10.31 0.43
N ALA A 66 4.10 9.82 1.47
CA ALA A 66 5.57 9.76 1.51
C ALA A 66 6.13 8.84 0.42
N ALA A 67 5.51 7.69 0.15
CA ALA A 67 5.93 6.77 -0.89
C ALA A 67 5.73 7.35 -2.30
N ALA A 68 4.59 8.02 -2.53
CA ALA A 68 4.32 8.74 -3.77
C ALA A 68 5.35 9.83 -4.03
N HIS A 69 5.64 10.68 -3.03
CA HIS A 69 6.65 11.73 -3.12
C HIS A 69 8.08 11.18 -3.25
N GLY A 70 8.38 10.08 -2.57
CA GLY A 70 9.70 9.46 -2.53
C GLY A 70 9.99 8.50 -3.70
N GLY A 71 9.01 8.25 -4.58
CA GLY A 71 9.23 7.36 -5.70
C GLY A 71 9.35 5.88 -5.29
N ALA A 72 8.73 5.45 -4.19
CA ALA A 72 8.77 4.06 -3.70
C ALA A 72 7.42 3.34 -3.80
N ASP A 73 7.45 2.01 -3.89
CA ASP A 73 6.26 1.17 -3.77
C ASP A 73 6.07 0.76 -2.30
N LEU A 74 4.91 1.07 -1.74
CA LEU A 74 4.65 0.95 -0.31
C LEU A 74 4.05 -0.40 0.06
N ILE A 75 4.65 -1.05 1.06
CA ILE A 75 4.00 -2.11 1.85
C ILE A 75 3.71 -1.54 3.23
N ASN A 76 2.44 -1.18 3.48
CA ASN A 76 2.02 -0.61 4.76
C ASN A 76 1.57 -1.72 5.72
N LEU A 77 2.44 -2.06 6.68
CA LEU A 77 2.13 -2.93 7.83
C LEU A 77 1.83 -2.10 9.08
N GLY A 78 1.11 -0.99 8.92
CA GLY A 78 0.57 -0.21 10.02
C GLY A 78 -0.64 -0.92 10.65
N PHE A 79 -0.59 -1.20 11.95
CA PHE A 79 -1.70 -1.84 12.66
C PHE A 79 -2.21 -0.94 13.79
N SER A 80 -3.46 -0.47 13.66
CA SER A 80 -4.13 0.28 14.71
C SER A 80 -4.25 -0.54 15.99
N GLY A 81 -3.76 0.00 17.12
CA GLY A 81 -3.77 -0.67 18.42
C GLY A 81 -2.80 -1.85 18.60
N SER A 82 -2.11 -2.29 17.55
CA SER A 82 -1.37 -3.57 17.55
C SER A 82 0.09 -3.47 17.09
N ALA A 83 0.69 -2.28 17.12
CA ALA A 83 2.12 -2.09 16.87
C ALA A 83 2.99 -2.47 18.09
N LEU A 84 2.91 -3.74 18.50
CA LEU A 84 3.40 -4.24 19.80
C LEU A 84 4.72 -5.03 19.71
N LEU A 85 5.49 -4.86 18.63
CA LEU A 85 6.75 -5.58 18.40
C LEU A 85 6.60 -7.11 18.52
N ASP A 86 5.48 -7.63 18.08
CA ASP A 86 5.24 -9.06 18.19
C ASP A 86 6.16 -9.82 17.21
N PRO A 87 6.64 -11.01 17.63
CA PRO A 87 7.61 -11.75 16.82
C PRO A 87 7.00 -12.34 15.55
N PHE A 88 5.66 -12.42 15.41
CA PHE A 88 5.02 -12.91 14.20
C PHE A 88 5.07 -11.84 13.10
N THR A 89 4.73 -10.59 13.44
CA THR A 89 4.91 -9.44 12.55
C THR A 89 6.37 -9.29 12.14
N ALA A 90 7.32 -9.41 13.08
CA ALA A 90 8.74 -9.33 12.75
C ALA A 90 9.18 -10.42 11.74
N ARG A 91 8.65 -11.64 11.85
CA ARG A 91 8.92 -12.71 10.87
C ARG A 91 8.27 -12.43 9.51
N ALA A 92 7.02 -11.95 9.51
CA ALA A 92 6.36 -11.53 8.27
C ALA A 92 7.16 -10.43 7.55
N MET A 93 7.64 -9.44 8.30
CA MET A 93 8.52 -8.39 7.76
C MET A 93 9.83 -8.97 7.19
N ARG A 94 10.51 -9.87 7.93
CA ARG A 94 11.75 -10.52 7.46
C ARG A 94 11.55 -11.27 6.14
N ASP A 95 10.40 -11.93 5.98
CA ASP A 95 10.10 -12.75 4.80
C ASP A 95 9.49 -11.94 3.65
N THR A 96 9.24 -10.64 3.85
CA THR A 96 8.71 -9.73 2.83
C THR A 96 9.87 -9.02 2.10
N PRO A 97 9.98 -9.16 0.77
CA PRO A 97 10.99 -8.42 0.00
C PRO A 97 10.82 -6.91 0.15
N ALA A 98 11.88 -6.22 0.57
CA ALA A 98 11.90 -4.76 0.71
C ALA A 98 13.33 -4.23 0.53
N ASP A 99 13.46 -3.09 -0.14
CA ASP A 99 14.72 -2.35 -0.29
C ASP A 99 14.94 -1.38 0.88
N LEU A 100 13.85 -0.94 1.51
CA LEU A 100 13.84 -0.08 2.69
C LEU A 100 12.85 -0.62 3.73
N ILE A 101 13.29 -0.66 4.99
CA ILE A 101 12.43 -1.00 6.12
C ILE A 101 12.46 0.16 7.11
N SER A 102 11.28 0.64 7.52
CA SER A 102 11.17 1.57 8.65
C SER A 102 10.15 1.09 9.68
N VAL A 103 10.46 1.34 10.95
CA VAL A 103 9.68 0.90 12.09
C VAL A 103 9.35 2.12 12.96
N LYS A 104 8.06 2.42 13.11
CA LYS A 104 7.56 3.50 13.96
C LYS A 104 6.84 2.93 15.17
N ILE A 105 7.51 2.97 16.31
CA ILE A 105 7.02 2.48 17.61
C ILE A 105 7.16 3.56 18.68
N GLY A 106 6.45 3.36 19.80
CA GLY A 106 6.24 4.39 20.82
C GLY A 106 5.21 5.43 20.40
#